data_AF-A0A8J3U6T6-F1
#
_entry.id   AF-A0A8J3U6T6-F1
#
_cell.length_a   1.000
_cell.length_b   1.000
_cell.length_c   1.000
_cell.angle_alpha   90.00
_cell.angle_beta   90.00
_cell.angle_gamma   90.00
#
_symmetry.space_group_name_H-M   'P 1'
#
loop_
_entity.id
_entity.type
_entity.pdbx_description
1 polymer ?
#
loop_
_entity_poly.entity_id
_entity_poly.type
_entity_poly.pdbx_seq_one_letter_code
_entity_poly.pdbx_strand_id
1 'polypeptide(L)'
;MTDARGGTPTSDWIARVSSTSFVGPSDTIAASAAVYTPGAGTLLVGNGTLTSGTPGSLGAQRVAMTYTGGTGNSDATWDPTLLIAVPLSVGLGTYTGTVTHSVA
;
A
#
# COMPACT_ATOMS: atom_id res chain seq x y z
N MET A 1 -29.14 6.50 32.11
CA MET A 1 -28.81 5.07 31.92
C MET A 1 -28.40 4.88 30.49
N THR A 2 -27.16 4.48 30.25
CA THR A 2 -26.58 4.27 28.92
C THR A 2 -26.41 2.78 28.72
N ASP A 3 -27.05 2.22 27.69
CA ASP A 3 -26.89 0.81 27.33
C ASP A 3 -25.58 0.62 26.55
N ALA A 4 -24.63 -0.11 27.12
CA ALA A 4 -23.29 -0.34 26.55
C ALA A 4 -23.17 -1.67 25.79
N ARG A 5 -24.28 -2.41 25.63
CA ARG A 5 -24.27 -3.76 25.03
C ARG A 5 -24.20 -3.76 23.51
N GLY A 6 -24.53 -2.65 22.84
CA GLY A 6 -24.47 -2.52 21.38
C GLY A 6 -23.12 -2.05 20.84
N GLY A 7 -22.00 -2.50 21.44
CA GLY A 7 -20.64 -2.00 21.17
C GLY A 7 -20.38 -1.60 19.72
N THR A 8 -19.79 -0.42 19.51
CA THR A 8 -19.52 0.10 18.17
C THR A 8 -18.65 -0.88 17.40
N PRO A 9 -19.03 -1.31 16.17
CA PRO A 9 -18.29 -2.31 15.43
C PRO A 9 -16.83 -1.87 15.25
N THR A 10 -15.92 -2.81 15.52
CA THR A 10 -14.48 -2.61 15.29
C THR A 10 -14.22 -2.41 13.81
N SER A 11 -13.35 -1.47 13.51
CA SER A 11 -12.96 -1.06 12.18
C SER A 11 -11.46 -1.27 12.11
N ASP A 12 -11.05 -2.51 11.81
CA ASP A 12 -9.65 -2.87 11.64
C ASP A 12 -9.45 -3.25 10.17
N TRP A 13 -8.40 -2.73 9.54
CA TRP A 13 -8.10 -3.04 8.15
C TRP A 13 -6.61 -3.05 7.85
N ILE A 14 -6.26 -3.80 6.80
CA ILE A 14 -4.89 -3.89 6.28
C ILE A 14 -4.91 -3.49 4.81
N ALA A 15 -4.34 -2.33 4.51
CA ALA A 15 -4.08 -1.91 3.15
C ALA A 15 -2.82 -2.63 2.63
N ARG A 16 -2.94 -3.26 1.48
CA ARG A 16 -1.86 -3.97 0.80
C ARG A 16 -1.52 -3.31 -0.52
N VAL A 17 -0.27 -3.46 -0.95
CA VAL A 17 0.23 -2.97 -2.23
C VAL A 17 0.91 -4.10 -3.00
N SER A 18 0.70 -4.14 -4.31
CA SER A 18 1.36 -5.05 -5.25
C SER A 18 1.64 -4.34 -6.56
N SER A 19 2.59 -4.87 -7.34
CA SER A 19 2.88 -4.37 -8.68
C SER A 19 3.01 -5.52 -9.68
N THR A 20 2.57 -5.28 -10.91
CA THR A 20 2.94 -6.12 -12.06
C THR A 20 4.35 -5.78 -12.52
N SER A 21 5.00 -6.69 -13.27
CA SER A 21 6.19 -6.31 -14.01
C SER A 21 5.91 -5.17 -14.99
N PHE A 22 6.93 -4.37 -15.29
CA PHE A 22 6.86 -3.30 -16.26
C PHE A 22 7.33 -3.84 -17.61
N VAL A 23 6.42 -3.87 -18.58
CA VAL A 23 6.66 -4.48 -19.88
C VAL A 23 6.97 -3.39 -20.89
N GLY A 24 8.12 -3.51 -21.57
CA GLY A 24 8.54 -2.65 -22.66
C GLY A 24 8.44 -3.37 -24.02
N PRO A 25 8.99 -2.77 -25.10
CA PRO A 25 8.89 -3.32 -26.45
C PRO A 25 9.61 -4.66 -26.64
N SER A 26 10.81 -4.80 -26.07
CA SER A 26 11.68 -5.98 -26.20
C SER A 26 12.03 -6.61 -24.85
N ASP A 27 11.88 -5.87 -23.76
CA ASP A 27 12.39 -6.22 -22.45
C ASP A 27 11.32 -6.06 -21.36
N THR A 28 11.57 -6.66 -20.20
CA THR A 28 10.70 -6.55 -19.03
C THR A 28 11.53 -6.21 -17.80
N ILE A 29 11.06 -5.22 -17.05
CA ILE A 29 11.60 -4.89 -15.73
C ILE A 29 10.70 -5.59 -14.71
N ALA A 30 11.25 -6.53 -13.95
CA ALA A 30 10.48 -7.28 -12.97
C ALA A 30 9.91 -6.36 -11.88
N ALA A 31 8.74 -6.70 -11.33
CA ALA A 31 8.16 -5.97 -10.19
C ALA A 31 9.10 -5.90 -8.99
N SER A 32 10.03 -6.86 -8.86
CA SER A 32 11.05 -6.87 -7.83
C SER A 32 12.05 -5.70 -7.91
N ALA A 33 12.18 -5.06 -9.07
CA ALA A 33 12.98 -3.86 -9.25
C ALA A 33 12.30 -2.59 -8.71
N ALA A 34 11.01 -2.65 -8.39
CA ALA A 34 10.29 -1.58 -7.72
C ALA A 34 10.35 -1.75 -6.20
N VAL A 35 10.77 -0.70 -5.50
CA VAL A 35 10.78 -0.62 -4.03
C VAL A 35 9.71 0.38 -3.60
N TYR A 36 8.79 -0.09 -2.75
CA TYR A 36 7.73 0.71 -2.16
C TYR A 36 8.10 1.10 -0.73
N THR A 37 7.95 2.39 -0.43
CA THR A 37 8.10 2.97 0.90
C THR A 37 6.77 3.62 1.27
N PRO A 38 6.02 3.11 2.26
CA PRO A 38 4.65 3.57 2.50
C PRO A 38 4.51 5.03 2.93
N GLY A 39 5.52 5.59 3.59
CA GLY A 39 5.40 6.89 4.24
C GLY A 39 4.59 6.83 5.52
N ALA A 40 4.44 7.98 6.19
CA ALA A 40 3.60 8.10 7.38
C ALA A 40 2.13 8.24 6.99
N GLY A 41 1.24 7.56 7.71
CA GLY A 41 -0.20 7.71 7.53
C GLY A 41 -0.77 8.87 8.33
N THR A 42 -1.77 9.54 7.76
CA THR A 42 -2.59 10.57 8.41
C THR A 42 -4.03 10.07 8.48
N LEU A 43 -4.57 10.02 9.70
CA LEU A 43 -5.97 9.67 9.92
C LEU A 43 -6.84 10.90 9.69
N LEU A 44 -7.81 10.80 8.80
CA LEU A 44 -8.79 11.86 8.50
C LEU A 44 -10.08 11.65 9.30
N VAL A 45 -10.52 10.40 9.38
CA VAL A 45 -11.70 9.98 10.14
C VAL A 45 -11.37 8.71 10.90
N GLY A 46 -11.85 8.61 12.14
CA GLY A 46 -11.67 7.45 12.99
C GLY A 46 -10.95 7.79 14.29
N ASN A 47 -10.82 6.79 15.14
CA ASN A 47 -10.23 6.88 16.48
C ASN A 47 -9.19 5.78 16.75
N GLY A 48 -8.88 4.96 15.75
CA GLY A 48 -7.87 3.92 15.83
C GLY A 48 -6.46 4.44 15.55
N THR A 49 -5.52 3.50 15.44
CA THR A 49 -4.10 3.78 15.19
C THR A 49 -3.70 3.32 13.80
N LEU A 50 -3.06 4.21 13.03
CA LEU A 50 -2.40 3.87 11.78
C LEU A 50 -0.96 3.43 12.03
N THR A 51 -0.56 2.32 11.42
CA THR A 51 0.83 1.85 11.42
C THR A 51 1.29 1.65 9.98
N SER A 52 2.37 2.32 9.60
CA SER A 52 2.98 2.17 8.28
C SER A 52 3.60 0.79 8.14
N GLY A 53 3.47 0.20 6.95
CA GLY A 53 4.23 -0.99 6.59
C GLY A 53 5.74 -0.73 6.51
N THR A 54 6.52 -1.80 6.35
CA THR A 54 7.98 -1.70 6.15
C THR A 54 8.31 -1.50 4.67
N PRO A 55 9.29 -0.63 4.34
CA PRO A 55 9.79 -0.51 2.97
C PRO A 55 10.24 -1.85 2.39
N GLY A 56 10.11 -2.03 1.08
CA GLY A 56 10.63 -3.23 0.42
C GLY A 56 10.21 -3.41 -1.03
N SER A 57 10.78 -4.44 -1.65
CA SER A 57 10.55 -4.78 -3.05
C SER A 57 9.11 -5.28 -3.31
N LEU A 58 8.51 -4.85 -4.41
CA LEU A 58 7.18 -5.28 -4.88
C LEU A 58 7.21 -6.61 -5.66
N GLY A 59 8.30 -7.36 -5.59
CA GLY A 59 8.35 -8.75 -6.10
C GLY A 59 7.36 -9.69 -5.41
N ALA A 60 6.82 -9.29 -4.26
CA ALA A 60 5.67 -9.89 -3.61
C ALA A 60 4.77 -8.80 -3.03
N GLN A 61 3.49 -9.13 -2.77
CA GLN A 61 2.55 -8.22 -2.14
C GLN A 61 3.05 -7.80 -0.74
N ARG A 62 2.87 -6.52 -0.40
CA ARG A 62 3.30 -5.93 0.87
C ARG A 62 2.17 -5.28 1.61
N VAL A 63 2.35 -5.09 2.91
CA VAL A 63 1.50 -4.21 3.72
C VAL A 63 1.93 -2.77 3.45
N ALA A 64 0.97 -1.92 3.08
CA ALA A 64 1.17 -0.48 2.96
C ALA A 64 0.86 0.21 4.28
N MET A 65 -0.30 -0.08 4.87
CA MET A 65 -0.80 0.57 6.08
C MET A 65 -1.72 -0.38 6.83
N THR A 66 -1.69 -0.36 8.16
CA THR A 66 -2.68 -1.03 9.00
C THR A 66 -3.42 0.00 9.85
N TYR A 67 -4.71 -0.21 10.06
CA TYR A 67 -5.53 0.53 11.01
C TYR A 67 -6.10 -0.44 12.02
N THR A 68 -5.94 -0.13 13.31
CA THR A 68 -6.34 -1.02 14.40
C THR A 68 -6.95 -0.26 15.56
N GLY A 69 -7.82 -0.93 16.32
CA GLY A 69 -8.44 -0.38 17.54
C GLY A 69 -9.46 0.72 17.25
N GLY A 70 -9.87 0.86 15.99
CA GLY A 70 -10.86 1.83 15.57
C GLY A 70 -12.28 1.30 15.70
N THR A 71 -13.25 2.21 15.75
CA THR A 71 -14.66 1.87 15.72
C THR A 71 -15.41 2.74 14.71
N GLY A 72 -16.40 2.18 14.02
CA GLY A 72 -17.18 2.92 13.01
C GLY A 72 -16.38 3.22 11.74
N ASN A 73 -16.72 4.31 11.05
CA ASN A 73 -16.06 4.66 9.78
C ASN A 73 -14.63 5.13 10.04
N SER A 74 -13.73 4.79 9.12
CA SER A 74 -12.36 5.25 9.10
C SER A 74 -11.96 5.74 7.72
N ASP A 75 -11.12 6.77 7.67
CA ASP A 75 -10.56 7.35 6.46
C ASP A 75 -9.12 7.78 6.77
N ALA A 76 -8.20 7.45 5.87
CA ALA A 76 -6.79 7.69 6.04
C ALA A 76 -6.13 8.00 4.69
N THR A 77 -5.10 8.84 4.74
CA THR A 77 -4.25 9.18 3.59
C THR A 77 -2.79 8.97 3.94
N TRP A 78 -1.95 8.69 2.94
CA TRP A 78 -0.50 8.61 3.08
C TRP A 78 0.16 8.91 1.75
N ASP A 79 1.41 9.37 1.80
CA ASP A 79 2.21 9.71 0.61
C ASP A 79 3.36 8.70 0.45
N PRO A 80 3.18 7.64 -0.36
CA PRO A 80 4.23 6.65 -0.55
C PRO A 80 5.26 7.10 -1.59
N THR A 81 6.48 6.59 -1.44
CA THR A 81 7.53 6.71 -2.46
C THR A 81 7.72 5.39 -3.19
N LEU A 82 7.74 5.44 -4.53
CA LEU A 82 8.03 4.31 -5.41
C LEU A 82 9.35 4.56 -6.13
N LEU A 83 10.35 3.71 -5.89
CA LEU A 83 11.63 3.73 -6.59
C LEU A 83 11.70 2.54 -7.55
N ILE A 84 11.98 2.79 -8.83
CA ILE A 84 12.10 1.74 -9.85
C ILE A 84 13.54 1.73 -10.35
N ALA A 85 14.26 0.65 -10.06
CA ALA A 85 15.61 0.44 -10.57
C ALA A 85 15.55 -0.07 -12.02
N VAL A 86 15.83 0.80 -12.98
CA VAL A 86 15.88 0.43 -14.41
C VAL A 86 17.26 -0.16 -14.73
N PRO A 87 17.35 -1.45 -15.15
CA PRO A 87 18.64 -2.06 -15.48
C PRO A 87 19.22 -1.45 -16.77
N LEU A 88 20.54 -1.30 -16.86
CA LEU A 88 21.20 -0.79 -18.07
C LEU A 88 21.11 -1.72 -19.28
N SER A 89 20.72 -2.98 -19.06
CA SER A 89 20.58 -4.00 -20.12
C SER A 89 19.27 -3.91 -20.89
N VAL A 90 18.29 -3.15 -20.42
CA VAL A 90 16.97 -3.07 -21.07
C VAL A 90 16.99 -2.02 -22.17
N GLY A 91 16.31 -2.30 -23.28
CA GLY A 91 16.23 -1.40 -24.43
C GLY A 91 15.49 -0.09 -24.12
N LEU A 92 15.75 0.93 -24.94
CA LEU A 92 15.02 2.19 -24.89
C LEU A 92 13.55 1.97 -25.28
N GLY A 93 12.64 2.57 -24.53
CA GLY A 93 11.21 2.51 -24.81
C GLY A 93 10.36 2.85 -23.60
N THR A 94 9.04 2.85 -23.82
CA THR A 94 8.06 3.01 -22.75
C THR A 94 7.81 1.67 -22.08
N TYR A 95 7.91 1.64 -20.75
CA TYR A 95 7.58 0.47 -19.93
C TYR A 95 6.29 0.76 -19.17
N THR A 96 5.34 -0.16 -19.23
CA THR A 96 4.04 -0.03 -18.56
C THR A 96 3.88 -1.13 -17.51
N GLY A 97 3.50 -0.74 -16.30
CA GLY A 97 3.13 -1.65 -15.21
C GLY A 97 2.05 -1.00 -14.33
N THR A 98 1.37 -1.82 -13.55
CA THR A 98 0.30 -1.38 -12.64
C THR A 98 0.73 -1.58 -11.20
N VAL A 99 0.51 -0.56 -10.37
CA VAL A 99 0.60 -0.65 -8.90
C VAL A 99 -0.81 -0.60 -8.35
N THR A 100 -1.16 -1.58 -7.52
CA THR A 100 -2.51 -1.70 -6.95
C THR A 100 -2.45 -1.62 -5.44
N HIS A 101 -3.24 -0.71 -4.87
CA HIS A 101 -3.58 -0.70 -3.46
C HIS A 101 -4.94 -1.35 -3.26
N SER A 102 -5.06 -2.22 -2.25
CA SER A 102 -6.33 -2.84 -1.87
C SER A 102 -6.47 -2.92 -0.37
N VAL A 103 -7.71 -2.84 0.10
CA VAL A 103 -8.09 -3.02 1.51
C VAL A 103 -9.10 -4.16 1.54
N ALA A 104 -8.92 -5.10 2.46
CA ALA A 104 -9.81 -6.24 2.68
C ALA A 104 -10.46 -6.16 4.07
#